data_AF-X1Q1R5-F1
#
_entry.id   AF-X1Q1R5-F1
#
_cell.length_a   1.000
_cell.length_b   1.000
_cell.length_c   1.000
_cell.angle_alpha   90.00
_cell.angle_beta   90.00
_cell.angle_gamma   90.00
#
_symmetry.space_group_name_H-M   'P 1'
#
loop_
_entity.id
_entity.type
_entity.pdbx_description
1 polymer ?
#
loop_
_entity_poly.entity_id
_entity_poly.type
_entity_poly.pdbx_seq_one_letter_code
_entity_poly.pdbx_strand_id
1 'polypeptide(L)'
;HKLDEFIKYTYSLKLLEYLACGKPVVTTSTPETKEFSDVIYIAKDYADFSKKIDSALKNDTIELQKQRIEQVKKQDWDLKINQMMKYIDLKISKL
;
A
#
# COMPACT_ATOMS: atom_id res chain seq x y z
N HIS A 1 -14.88 -0.40 0.25
CA HIS A 1 -15.09 -1.25 -0.94
C HIS A 1 -15.94 -2.47 -0.59
N LYS A 2 -16.58 -3.11 -1.57
CA LYS A 2 -17.13 -4.47 -1.36
C LYS A 2 -15.95 -5.44 -1.35
N LEU A 3 -15.71 -6.11 -0.22
CA LEU A 3 -14.65 -7.12 -0.13
C LEU A 3 -15.10 -8.37 -0.89
N ASP A 4 -14.49 -8.61 -2.04
CA ASP A 4 -14.71 -9.79 -2.86
C ASP A 4 -13.38 -10.49 -3.18
N GLU A 5 -13.48 -11.59 -3.93
CA GLU A 5 -12.31 -12.39 -4.30
C GLU A 5 -11.32 -11.59 -5.16
N PHE A 6 -11.81 -10.66 -5.98
CA PHE A 6 -10.95 -9.82 -6.82
C PHE A 6 -10.05 -8.91 -5.98
N ILE A 7 -10.60 -8.23 -4.98
CA ILE A 7 -9.82 -7.34 -4.10
C ILE A 7 -8.80 -8.12 -3.28
N LYS A 8 -9.07 -9.39 -2.96
CA LYS A 8 -8.15 -10.24 -2.21
C LYS A 8 -6.81 -10.47 -2.92
N TYR A 9 -6.84 -10.51 -4.26
CA TYR A 9 -5.66 -10.76 -5.09
C TYR A 9 -5.19 -9.53 -5.88
N THR A 10 -5.74 -8.35 -5.58
CA THR A 10 -5.35 -7.09 -6.21
C THR A 10 -4.32 -6.36 -5.37
N TYR A 11 -3.38 -5.72 -6.05
CA TYR A 11 -2.39 -4.84 -5.45
C TYR A 11 -2.49 -3.45 -6.10
N SER A 12 -2.70 -2.41 -5.29
CA SER A 12 -3.03 -1.06 -5.71
C SER A 12 -1.78 -0.26 -6.07
N LEU A 13 -1.46 -0.20 -7.36
CA LEU A 13 -0.37 0.65 -7.84
C LEU A 13 -0.59 2.13 -7.47
N LYS A 14 -1.85 2.59 -7.45
CA LYS A 14 -2.20 3.96 -7.05
C LYS A 14 -1.84 4.25 -5.60
N LEU A 15 -1.97 3.28 -4.69
CA LEU A 15 -1.53 3.45 -3.32
C LEU A 15 -0.03 3.76 -3.28
N LEU A 16 0.78 2.98 -3.98
CA LEU A 16 2.22 3.20 -4.06
C LEU A 16 2.59 4.54 -4.67
N GLU A 17 1.96 4.93 -5.78
CA GLU A 17 2.23 6.21 -6.44
C GLU A 17 1.97 7.40 -5.51
N TYR A 18 0.86 7.41 -4.77
CA TYR A 18 0.57 8.50 -3.84
C TYR A 18 1.56 8.55 -2.68
N LEU A 19 1.94 7.41 -2.13
CA LEU A 19 2.95 7.32 -1.07
C LEU A 19 4.34 7.73 -1.56
N ALA A 20 4.70 7.39 -2.81
CA ALA A 20 5.95 7.81 -3.44
C ALA A 20 5.99 9.33 -3.68
N CYS A 21 4.83 9.97 -3.84
CA CYS A 21 4.70 11.43 -3.84
C CYS A 21 4.61 12.04 -2.44
N GLY A 22 4.75 11.24 -1.37
CA GLY A 22 4.61 11.68 0.02
C GLY A 22 3.19 12.08 0.42
N LYS A 23 2.18 11.85 -0.42
CA LYS A 23 0.80 12.32 -0.17
C LYS A 23 0.11 11.46 0.88
N PRO A 24 -0.64 12.06 1.82
CA PRO A 24 -1.44 11.29 2.76
C PRO A 24 -2.55 10.55 2.00
N VAL A 25 -2.80 9.29 2.39
CA VAL A 25 -3.81 8.44 1.76
C VAL A 25 -4.84 8.01 2.80
N VAL A 26 -6.11 8.21 2.48
CA VAL A 26 -7.25 7.65 3.22
C VAL A 26 -7.89 6.58 2.36
N THR A 27 -8.06 5.38 2.91
CA THR A 27 -8.61 4.22 2.21
C THR A 27 -9.49 3.39 3.13
N THR A 28 -10.14 2.36 2.59
CA THR A 28 -10.83 1.34 3.38
C THR A 28 -9.98 0.07 3.47
N SER A 29 -10.25 -0.79 4.43
CA SER A 29 -9.42 -1.98 4.67
C SER A 29 -9.42 -2.92 3.47
N THR A 30 -8.22 -3.26 3.00
CA THR A 30 -7.92 -4.35 2.06
C THR A 30 -6.71 -5.15 2.58
N PRO A 31 -6.42 -6.36 2.07
CA PRO A 31 -5.24 -7.12 2.51
C PRO A 31 -3.92 -6.33 2.40
N GLU A 32 -3.72 -5.61 1.29
CA GLU A 32 -2.53 -4.78 1.02
C GLU A 32 -2.37 -3.64 2.03
N THR A 33 -3.47 -3.00 2.46
CA THR A 33 -3.40 -1.85 3.39
C THR A 33 -2.74 -2.17 4.73
N LYS A 34 -2.65 -3.46 5.11
CA LYS A 34 -1.98 -3.89 6.33
C LYS A 34 -0.47 -3.64 6.29
N GLU A 35 0.16 -3.71 5.11
CA GLU A 35 1.60 -3.48 4.95
C GLU A 35 1.98 -2.00 5.14
N PHE A 36 1.02 -1.11 4.90
CA PHE A 36 1.22 0.35 4.95
C PHE A 36 0.50 1.02 6.12
N SER A 37 -0.02 0.25 7.09
CA SER A 37 -0.85 0.76 8.19
C SER A 37 -0.21 1.89 8.98
N ASP A 38 1.12 1.93 9.02
CA ASP A 38 1.89 2.94 9.76
C ASP A 38 1.93 4.30 9.04
N VAL A 39 1.62 4.34 7.75
CA VAL A 39 1.77 5.55 6.90
C VAL A 39 0.49 5.97 6.17
N ILE A 40 -0.62 5.24 6.37
CA ILE A 40 -1.94 5.51 5.78
C ILE A 40 -3.05 5.58 6.82
N TYR A 41 -4.20 6.13 6.42
CA TYR A 41 -5.41 6.14 7.22
C TYR A 41 -6.41 5.10 6.69
N ILE A 42 -6.80 4.14 7.54
CA ILE A 42 -7.77 3.10 7.19
C ILE A 42 -9.11 3.41 7.87
N ALA A 43 -10.10 3.80 7.07
CA ALA A 43 -11.44 4.12 7.54
C ALA A 43 -12.35 2.88 7.61
N LYS A 44 -13.20 2.82 8.65
CA LYS A 44 -14.14 1.70 8.88
C LYS A 44 -15.56 1.97 8.35
N ASP A 45 -15.93 3.23 8.23
CA ASP A 45 -17.25 3.67 7.79
C ASP A 45 -17.18 5.08 7.17
N TYR A 46 -18.31 5.57 6.67
CA TYR A 46 -18.39 6.87 5.99
C TYR A 46 -18.00 8.05 6.88
N ALA A 47 -18.46 8.07 8.15
CA ALA A 47 -18.19 9.17 9.06
C ALA A 47 -16.70 9.20 9.45
N ASP A 48 -16.12 8.03 9.70
CA ASP A 48 -14.71 7.85 9.98
C ASP A 48 -13.83 8.21 8.76
N PHE A 49 -14.29 7.93 7.54
CA PHE A 49 -13.60 8.34 6.31
C PHE A 49 -13.46 9.87 6.25
N SER A 50 -14.56 10.60 6.47
CA SER A 50 -14.54 12.07 6.48
C SER A 50 -13.58 12.62 7.55
N LYS A 51 -13.66 12.09 8.78
CA LYS A 51 -12.77 12.50 9.88
C LYS A 51 -11.30 12.25 9.55
N LYS A 52 -10.99 11.14 8.89
CA LYS A 52 -9.63 10.79 8.47
C LYS A 52 -9.12 11.68 7.34
N ILE A 53 -9.98 12.15 6.43
CA ILE A 53 -9.60 13.17 5.44
C ILE A 53 -9.16 14.45 6.17
N ASP A 54 -9.97 14.93 7.12
CA ASP A 54 -9.65 16.15 7.86
C ASP A 54 -8.33 16.02 8.64
N SER A 55 -8.12 14.86 9.29
CA SER A 55 -6.87 14.55 9.98
C SER A 55 -5.68 14.48 9.03
N ALA A 56 -5.85 13.81 7.88
CA ALA A 56 -4.82 13.66 6.87
C ALA A 56 -4.36 15.01 6.32
N LEU A 57 -5.28 15.95 6.10
CA LEU A 57 -4.97 17.30 5.62
C LEU A 57 -4.34 18.19 6.69
N LYS A 58 -4.80 18.10 7.94
CA LYS A 58 -4.27 18.94 9.04
C LYS A 58 -2.91 18.50 9.56
N ASN A 59 -2.63 17.20 9.52
CA ASN A 59 -1.45 16.61 10.15
C ASN A 59 -0.38 16.17 9.12
N ASP A 60 -0.41 16.66 7.88
CA ASP A 60 0.58 16.30 6.86
C ASP A 60 1.91 17.05 7.04
N THR A 61 2.78 16.54 7.92
CA THR A 61 4.12 17.14 8.15
C THR A 61 5.17 16.61 7.16
N ILE A 62 6.27 17.35 7.02
CA ILE A 62 7.40 16.95 6.15
C ILE A 62 7.97 15.59 6.57
N GLU A 63 8.00 15.29 7.86
CA GLU A 63 8.48 14.02 8.41
C GLU A 63 7.57 12.87 7.96
N LEU A 64 6.25 13.04 8.03
CA LEU A 64 5.29 12.04 7.58
C LEU A 64 5.35 11.82 6.07
N GLN A 65 5.55 12.89 5.29
CA GLN A 65 5.77 12.76 3.84
C GLN A 65 7.03 11.93 3.54
N LYS A 66 8.14 12.18 4.25
CA LYS A 66 9.37 11.39 4.11
C LYS A 66 9.18 9.93 4.52
N GLN A 67 8.44 9.67 5.59
CA GLN A 67 8.14 8.30 6.03
C GLN A 67 7.34 7.53 4.97
N ARG A 68 6.33 8.17 4.34
CA ARG A 68 5.57 7.57 3.23
C ARG A 68 6.48 7.19 2.07
N ILE A 69 7.35 8.11 1.64
CA ILE A 69 8.29 7.90 0.54
C ILE A 69 9.26 6.76 0.87
N GLU A 70 9.82 6.75 2.08
CA GLU A 70 10.76 5.71 2.50
C GLU A 70 10.12 4.33 2.56
N GLN A 71 8.87 4.24 3.02
CA GLN A 71 8.16 2.97 3.13
C GLN A 71 7.95 2.30 1.75
N VAL A 72 7.71 3.07 0.69
CA VAL A 72 7.52 2.52 -0.66
C VAL A 72 8.81 2.26 -1.43
N LYS A 73 9.97 2.78 -1.00
CA LYS A 73 11.25 2.43 -1.64
C LYS A 73 11.56 0.93 -1.60
N LYS A 74 10.97 0.22 -0.63
CA LYS A 74 11.09 -1.25 -0.52
C LYS A 74 10.28 -1.99 -1.60
N GLN A 75 9.39 -1.30 -2.31
CA GLN A 75 8.53 -1.84 -3.37
C GLN A 75 9.23 -1.76 -4.71
N ASP A 76 10.26 -2.60 -4.88
CA ASP A 76 11.10 -2.65 -6.06
C ASP A 76 10.64 -3.76 -7.03
N TRP A 77 10.57 -3.43 -8.32
CA TRP A 77 10.15 -4.37 -9.36
C TRP A 77 11.18 -5.47 -9.61
N ASP A 78 12.46 -5.13 -9.66
CA ASP A 78 13.54 -6.09 -9.86
C ASP A 78 13.56 -7.09 -8.69
N LEU A 79 13.36 -6.63 -7.45
CA LEU A 79 13.24 -7.51 -6.30
C LEU A 79 12.08 -8.51 -6.45
N LYS A 80 10.89 -8.03 -6.86
CA LYS A 80 9.71 -8.88 -7.06
C LYS A 80 9.91 -9.88 -8.20
N ILE A 81 10.45 -9.45 -9.33
CA ILE A 81 10.75 -10.32 -10.47
C ILE A 81 11.79 -11.37 -10.11
N ASN A 82 12.87 -10.98 -9.43
CA ASN A 82 13.92 -11.92 -9.01
C ASN A 82 13.38 -12.98 -8.05
N GLN A 83 12.50 -12.60 -7.12
CA GLN A 83 11.82 -13.56 -6.24
C GLN A 83 10.94 -14.52 -7.04
N MET A 84 10.13 -14.01 -7.98
CA MET A 84 9.28 -14.83 -8.83
C MET A 84 10.11 -15.81 -9.67
N MET A 85 11.17 -15.34 -10.32
CA MET A 85 12.06 -16.16 -11.14
C MET A 85 12.71 -17.28 -10.33
N LYS A 86 13.18 -16.98 -9.11
CA LYS A 86 13.72 -18.00 -8.19
C LYS A 86 12.73 -19.15 -7.98
N TYR A 87 11.45 -18.87 -7.78
CA TYR A 87 10.44 -19.93 -7.61
C TYR A 87 10.19 -20.72 -8.90
N ILE A 88 10.17 -20.04 -10.05
CA ILE A 88 10.01 -20.67 -11.35
C ILE A 88 11.19 -21.63 -11.62
N ASP A 89 12.43 -21.16 -11.48
CA ASP A 89 13.64 -21.94 -11.72
C ASP A 89 13.75 -23.15 -10.78
N LEU A 90 13.38 -22.99 -9.50
CA LEU A 90 13.29 -24.08 -8.53
C LEU A 90 12.26 -25.14 -8.92
N LYS A 91 11.22 -24.78 -9.67
CA LYS A 91 10.18 -25.72 -10.09
C LYS A 91 10.56 -26.41 -11.40
N ILE A 92 11.15 -25.66 -12.34
CA ILE A 92 11.64 -26.19 -13.61
C ILE A 92 12.79 -27.17 -13.38
N SER A 93 13.75 -26.85 -12.49
CA SER A 93 14.89 -27.73 -12.19
C SER A 93 14.54 -29.06 -11.49
N LYS A 94 13.30 -29.21 -11.01
CA LYS A 94 12.77 -30.44 -10.39
C LYS A 94 11.90 -31.28 -11.32
N LEU A 95 11.67 -30.80 -12.54
CA LEU A 95 11.05 -31.55 -13.64
C LEU A 95 12.14 -32.26 -14.44
#